data_AF-A0A8T3VDP4-F1
#
_entry.id   AF-A0A8T3VDP4-F1
#
_cell.length_a   1.000
_cell.length_b   1.000
_cell.length_c   1.000
_cell.angle_alpha   90.00
_cell.angle_beta   90.00
_cell.angle_gamma   90.00
#
_symmetry.space_group_name_H-M   'P 1'
#
loop_
_entity.id
_entity.type
_entity.pdbx_description
1 polymer ?
#
loop_
_entity_poly.entity_id
_entity_poly.type
_entity_poly.pdbx_seq_one_letter_code
_entity_poly.pdbx_strand_id
1 'polypeptide(L)'
;MECEICGKPVSETNPTRAKIEGSVVVVCKDCAKLGTIQKTPPKPKFQQKKKGKRNVQPKRNYRNDEPTEELIENYNTAVRNAREAKNWSREDLGKKINERVSVINRIESGKMTPDNKLTKKLEKALNITLFEDVNDVDLNQFMNSSSGERTLGNIMKIKRK
;
A
#
# COMPACT_ATOMS: atom_id res chain seq x y z
N MET A 1 -19.68 -9.40 -47.80
CA MET A 1 -18.23 -9.68 -47.99
C MET A 1 -18.03 -10.79 -49.02
N GLU A 2 -16.84 -10.92 -49.59
CA GLU A 2 -16.55 -11.88 -50.68
C GLU A 2 -15.75 -13.09 -50.18
N CYS A 3 -15.76 -14.18 -50.94
CA CYS A 3 -14.98 -15.37 -50.65
C CYS A 3 -13.57 -15.23 -51.22
N GLU A 4 -12.54 -15.37 -50.37
CA GLU A 4 -11.12 -15.21 -50.74
C GLU A 4 -10.57 -16.32 -51.68
N ILE A 5 -11.40 -17.32 -52.04
CA ILE A 5 -11.00 -18.42 -52.95
C ILE A 5 -11.74 -18.37 -54.27
N CYS A 6 -13.05 -18.11 -54.25
CA CYS A 6 -13.90 -18.20 -55.43
C CYS A 6 -14.65 -16.92 -55.77
N GLY A 7 -14.44 -15.83 -55.02
CA GLY A 7 -15.07 -14.52 -55.26
C GLY A 7 -16.58 -14.46 -54.99
N LYS A 8 -17.24 -15.59 -54.69
CA LYS A 8 -18.68 -15.62 -54.40
C LYS A 8 -19.02 -14.76 -53.17
N PRO A 9 -20.20 -14.12 -53.14
CA PRO A 9 -20.65 -13.38 -51.97
C PRO A 9 -20.88 -14.31 -50.78
N VAL A 10 -20.35 -13.92 -49.62
CA VAL A 10 -20.54 -14.59 -48.33
C VAL A 10 -21.51 -13.77 -47.48
N SER A 11 -22.44 -14.47 -46.82
CA SER A 11 -23.43 -13.87 -45.93
C SER A 11 -22.76 -13.10 -44.78
N GLU A 12 -23.14 -11.83 -44.62
CA GLU A 12 -22.57 -10.93 -43.61
C GLU A 12 -22.86 -11.35 -42.17
N THR A 13 -23.98 -12.04 -41.95
CA THR A 13 -24.44 -12.42 -40.61
C THR A 13 -23.60 -13.53 -39.98
N ASN A 14 -22.97 -14.41 -40.77
CA ASN A 14 -22.15 -15.50 -40.27
C ASN A 14 -21.09 -15.97 -41.29
N PRO A 15 -19.98 -15.22 -41.45
CA PRO A 15 -18.91 -15.61 -42.35
C PRO A 15 -18.18 -16.85 -41.85
N THR A 16 -17.97 -17.82 -42.75
CA THR A 16 -17.22 -19.04 -42.40
C THR A 16 -15.73 -18.77 -42.51
N ARG A 17 -15.01 -18.93 -41.39
CA ARG A 17 -13.54 -18.83 -41.35
C ARG A 17 -12.93 -20.21 -41.43
N ALA A 18 -12.08 -20.44 -42.42
CA ALA A 18 -11.37 -21.70 -42.62
C ALA A 18 -9.86 -21.46 -42.65
N LYS A 19 -9.10 -22.39 -42.07
CA LYS A 19 -7.63 -22.42 -42.19
C LYS A 19 -7.27 -23.27 -43.40
N ILE A 20 -6.69 -22.63 -44.42
CA ILE A 20 -6.27 -23.23 -45.69
C ILE A 20 -4.80 -22.84 -45.89
N GLU A 21 -3.94 -23.82 -46.08
CA GLU A 21 -2.48 -23.63 -46.27
C GLU A 21 -1.80 -22.78 -45.18
N GLY A 22 -2.30 -22.85 -43.94
CA GLY A 22 -1.73 -22.14 -42.80
C GLY A 22 -2.35 -20.76 -42.53
N SER A 23 -3.06 -20.19 -43.50
CA SER A 23 -3.71 -18.87 -43.40
C SER A 23 -5.20 -19.00 -43.07
N VAL A 24 -5.72 -18.09 -42.24
CA VAL A 24 -7.14 -18.05 -41.88
C VAL A 24 -7.84 -17.06 -42.81
N VAL A 25 -8.67 -17.59 -43.71
CA VAL A 25 -9.39 -16.82 -44.73
C VAL A 25 -10.91 -16.95 -44.55
N VAL A 26 -11.65 -15.99 -45.11
CA VAL A 26 -13.12 -16.03 -45.11
C VAL A 26 -13.61 -16.62 -46.42
N VAL A 27 -14.46 -17.64 -46.32
CA VAL A 27 -14.86 -18.46 -47.46
C VAL A 27 -16.34 -18.77 -47.46
N CYS A 28 -16.86 -19.12 -48.63
CA CYS A 28 -18.21 -19.67 -48.77
C CYS A 28 -18.28 -21.12 -48.26
N LYS A 29 -19.49 -21.66 -48.11
CA LYS A 29 -19.73 -23.03 -47.60
C LYS A 29 -19.06 -24.12 -48.45
N ASP A 30 -18.93 -23.89 -49.76
CA ASP A 30 -18.28 -24.83 -50.68
C ASP A 30 -16.77 -24.88 -50.44
N CYS A 31 -16.14 -23.70 -50.38
CA CYS A 31 -14.71 -23.53 -50.19
C CYS A 31 -14.24 -23.86 -48.77
N ALA A 32 -15.12 -23.78 -47.77
CA ALA A 32 -14.83 -24.19 -46.40
C ALA A 32 -14.44 -25.68 -46.29
N LYS A 33 -14.84 -26.52 -47.24
CA LYS A 33 -14.47 -27.95 -47.31
C LYS A 33 -13.01 -28.18 -47.67
N LEU A 34 -12.34 -27.19 -48.28
CA LEU A 34 -10.93 -27.27 -48.67
C LEU A 34 -9.97 -27.09 -47.50
N GLY A 35 -10.47 -26.72 -46.32
CA GLY A 35 -9.65 -26.51 -45.13
C GLY A 35 -10.34 -26.94 -43.85
N THR A 36 -9.74 -26.56 -42.73
CA THR A 36 -10.31 -26.83 -41.40
C THR A 36 -11.11 -25.63 -40.93
N ILE A 37 -12.39 -25.83 -40.60
CA ILE A 37 -13.26 -24.76 -40.08
C ILE A 37 -12.76 -24.39 -38.67
N GLN A 38 -12.26 -23.17 -38.53
CA GLN A 38 -11.82 -22.62 -37.25
C GLN A 38 -13.05 -22.05 -36.52
N LYS A 39 -13.60 -22.84 -35.59
CA LYS A 39 -14.55 -22.29 -34.61
C LYS A 39 -13.77 -21.39 -33.67
N THR A 40 -14.25 -20.17 -33.46
CA THR A 40 -13.66 -19.26 -32.47
C THR A 40 -13.52 -20.01 -31.14
N PRO A 41 -12.35 -19.93 -30.48
CA PRO A 41 -12.20 -20.58 -29.18
C PRO A 41 -13.29 -20.05 -28.26
N PRO A 42 -13.97 -20.92 -27.49
CA PRO A 42 -14.99 -20.47 -26.56
C PRO A 42 -14.35 -19.43 -25.65
N LYS A 43 -14.91 -18.21 -25.63
CA LYS A 43 -14.46 -17.16 -24.70
C LYS A 43 -14.39 -17.80 -23.31
N PRO A 44 -13.28 -17.63 -22.56
CA PRO A 44 -13.18 -18.18 -21.23
C PRO A 44 -14.40 -17.69 -20.45
N LYS A 45 -15.28 -18.62 -20.07
CA LYS A 45 -16.42 -18.32 -19.21
C LYS A 45 -15.80 -17.97 -17.86
N PHE A 46 -15.53 -16.68 -17.65
CA PHE A 46 -15.21 -16.17 -16.32
C PHE A 46 -16.44 -16.49 -15.48
N GLN A 47 -16.38 -17.61 -14.75
CA GLN A 47 -17.39 -17.97 -13.78
C GLN A 47 -17.29 -16.92 -12.69
N GLN A 48 -18.00 -15.81 -12.87
CA GLN A 48 -18.31 -14.91 -11.80
C GLN A 48 -19.14 -15.73 -10.82
N LYS A 49 -18.46 -16.33 -9.83
CA LYS A 49 -19.09 -16.80 -8.61
C LYS A 49 -19.88 -15.60 -8.09
N LYS A 50 -21.20 -15.60 -8.33
CA LYS A 50 -22.11 -14.67 -7.69
C LYS A 50 -22.09 -15.00 -6.20
N LYS A 51 -21.07 -14.51 -5.49
CA LYS A 51 -21.13 -14.37 -4.04
C LYS A 51 -22.33 -13.47 -3.81
N GLY A 52 -23.37 -14.02 -3.20
CA GLY A 52 -24.57 -13.27 -2.86
C GLY A 52 -24.15 -11.98 -2.19
N LYS A 53 -24.61 -10.85 -2.74
CA LYS A 53 -24.38 -9.54 -2.14
C LYS A 53 -25.15 -9.53 -0.82
N ARG A 54 -24.51 -9.95 0.27
CA ARG A 54 -24.88 -9.45 1.59
C ARG A 54 -24.60 -7.95 1.50
N ASN A 55 -25.64 -7.14 1.68
CA ASN A 55 -25.52 -5.70 1.93
C ASN A 55 -24.81 -5.51 3.28
N VAL A 56 -23.50 -5.79 3.31
CA VAL A 56 -22.63 -5.28 4.34
C VAL A 56 -22.28 -3.91 3.83
N GLN A 57 -23.00 -2.89 4.33
CA GLN A 57 -22.49 -1.53 4.22
C GLN A 57 -21.09 -1.58 4.83
N PRO A 58 -20.01 -1.31 4.08
CA PRO A 58 -18.75 -1.09 4.72
C PRO A 58 -18.98 0.17 5.55
N LYS A 59 -19.11 0.03 6.87
CA LYS A 59 -18.81 1.15 7.75
C LYS A 59 -17.39 1.51 7.39
N ARG A 60 -17.25 2.55 6.58
CA ARG A 60 -15.98 3.23 6.37
C ARG A 60 -15.65 3.82 7.72
N ASN A 61 -15.07 3.01 8.60
CA ASN A 61 -14.20 3.52 9.62
C ASN A 61 -13.04 4.12 8.83
N TYR A 62 -13.21 5.38 8.44
CA TYR A 62 -12.09 6.31 8.45
C TYR A 62 -11.58 6.28 9.89
N ARG A 63 -10.74 5.29 10.20
CA ARG A 63 -9.72 5.53 11.19
C ARG A 63 -8.91 6.65 10.55
N ASN A 64 -8.99 7.82 11.15
CA ASN A 64 -7.93 8.78 11.01
C ASN A 64 -6.70 8.08 11.59
N ASP A 65 -6.04 7.25 10.78
CA ASP A 65 -4.65 6.85 11.01
C ASP A 65 -3.83 8.07 10.63
N GLU A 66 -4.00 9.15 11.39
CA GLU A 66 -3.04 10.23 11.45
C GLU A 66 -1.76 9.59 11.97
N PRO A 67 -0.63 9.68 11.24
CA PRO A 67 0.62 9.06 11.69
C PRO A 67 1.05 9.72 13.00
N THR A 68 0.71 9.09 14.14
CA THR A 68 1.08 9.58 15.49
C THR A 68 2.55 9.39 15.82
N GLU A 69 3.33 8.82 14.90
CA GLU A 69 4.73 8.48 15.09
C GLU A 69 5.57 9.29 14.09
N GLU A 70 6.11 10.42 14.53
CA GLU A 70 7.04 11.24 13.74
C GLU A 70 8.48 10.71 13.87
N LEU A 71 9.14 10.54 12.74
CA LEU A 71 10.53 10.08 12.69
C LEU A 71 11.46 11.28 12.93
N ILE A 72 12.39 11.15 13.88
CA ILE A 72 13.37 12.19 14.20
C ILE A 72 14.20 12.54 12.95
N GLU A 73 14.38 13.83 12.66
CA GLU A 73 15.13 14.31 11.48
C GLU A 73 16.56 13.75 11.40
N ASN A 74 17.20 13.48 12.54
CA ASN A 74 18.58 12.97 12.67
C ASN A 74 18.69 11.44 12.81
N TYR A 75 17.72 10.66 12.32
CA TYR A 75 17.73 9.19 12.41
C TYR A 75 18.98 8.53 11.81
N ASN A 76 19.55 9.12 10.76
CA ASN A 76 20.73 8.62 10.05
C ASN A 76 21.98 8.57 10.95
N THR A 77 22.25 9.65 11.67
CA THR A 77 23.39 9.77 12.59
C THR A 77 23.17 8.95 13.86
N ALA A 78 21.93 8.93 14.38
CA ALA A 78 21.56 8.11 15.53
C ALA A 78 21.79 6.61 15.27
N VAL A 79 21.32 6.09 14.12
CA VAL A 79 21.52 4.69 13.73
C VAL A 79 23.01 4.36 13.58
N ARG A 80 23.79 5.26 12.96
CA ARG A 80 25.23 5.06 12.76
C ARG A 80 25.97 5.01 14.09
N ASN A 81 25.74 5.98 14.97
CA ASN A 81 26.38 6.06 16.29
C ASN A 81 26.03 4.83 17.14
N ALA A 82 24.77 4.39 17.11
CA ALA A 82 24.33 3.22 17.85
C ALA A 82 24.95 1.92 17.31
N ARG A 83 25.12 1.81 16.00
CA ARG A 83 25.82 0.68 15.37
C ARG A 83 27.30 0.65 15.79
N GLU A 84 27.96 1.81 15.78
CA GLU A 84 29.37 1.95 16.16
C GLU A 84 29.58 1.69 17.66
N ALA A 85 28.67 2.15 18.53
CA ALA A 85 28.70 1.87 19.96
C ALA A 85 28.59 0.36 20.28
N LYS A 86 27.89 -0.40 19.43
CA LYS A 86 27.80 -1.88 19.54
C LYS A 86 28.87 -2.63 18.76
N ASN A 87 29.80 -1.93 18.10
CA ASN A 87 30.84 -2.52 17.23
C ASN A 87 30.28 -3.45 16.14
N TRP A 88 29.09 -3.18 15.62
CA TRP A 88 28.47 -4.01 14.57
C TRP A 88 28.88 -3.54 13.18
N SER A 89 29.17 -4.48 12.27
CA SER A 89 29.25 -4.14 10.85
C SER A 89 27.85 -3.90 10.28
N ARG A 90 27.76 -3.25 9.11
CA ARG A 90 26.48 -3.08 8.40
C ARG A 90 25.85 -4.43 8.04
N GLU A 91 26.69 -5.44 7.80
CA GLU A 91 26.26 -6.80 7.51
C GLU A 91 25.64 -7.47 8.74
N ASP A 92 26.25 -7.29 9.91
CA ASP A 92 25.75 -7.87 11.16
C ASP A 92 24.43 -7.22 11.59
N LEU A 93 24.32 -5.89 11.44
CA LEU A 93 23.06 -5.19 11.67
C LEU A 93 21.97 -5.69 10.70
N GLY A 94 22.28 -5.81 9.41
CA GLY A 94 21.38 -6.35 8.39
C GLY A 94 20.92 -7.78 8.71
N LYS A 95 21.84 -8.67 9.11
CA LYS A 95 21.52 -10.04 9.55
C LYS A 95 20.62 -10.04 10.78
N LYS A 96 20.84 -9.14 11.74
CA LYS A 96 20.04 -9.08 12.98
C LYS A 96 18.59 -8.62 12.74
N ILE A 97 18.39 -7.67 11.83
CA ILE A 97 17.05 -7.14 11.52
C ILE A 97 16.36 -7.82 10.32
N ASN A 98 17.04 -8.80 9.70
CA ASN A 98 16.65 -9.49 8.47
C ASN A 98 16.42 -8.52 7.30
N GLU A 99 17.36 -7.62 7.07
CA GLU A 99 17.28 -6.63 6.00
C GLU A 99 18.60 -6.57 5.19
N ARG A 100 18.51 -6.14 3.93
CA ARG A 100 19.67 -6.07 3.05
C ARG A 100 20.65 -4.98 3.49
N VAL A 101 21.95 -5.24 3.35
CA VAL A 101 23.02 -4.27 3.66
C VAL A 101 22.85 -2.94 2.90
N SER A 102 22.34 -3.02 1.66
CA SER A 102 22.07 -1.83 0.84
C SER A 102 20.95 -0.94 1.39
N VAL A 103 20.01 -1.49 2.17
CA VAL A 103 18.97 -0.72 2.86
C VAL A 103 19.58 -0.01 4.07
N ILE A 104 20.36 -0.72 4.89
CA ILE A 104 21.11 -0.11 6.02
C ILE A 104 21.97 1.06 5.54
N ASN A 105 22.72 0.88 4.45
CA ASN A 105 23.57 1.94 3.90
C ASN A 105 22.76 3.16 3.43
N ARG A 106 21.56 2.95 2.87
CA ARG A 106 20.67 4.06 2.46
C ARG A 106 20.06 4.79 3.64
N ILE A 107 19.76 4.08 4.74
CA ILE A 107 19.28 4.67 5.98
C ILE A 107 20.38 5.50 6.65
N GLU A 108 21.59 4.95 6.80
CA GLU A 108 22.73 5.67 7.39
C GLU A 108 23.16 6.89 6.57
N SER A 109 22.93 6.88 5.25
CA SER A 109 23.20 8.03 4.37
C SER A 109 22.04 9.00 4.22
N GLY A 110 20.89 8.75 4.86
CA GLY A 110 19.70 9.60 4.78
C GLY A 110 18.99 9.61 3.42
N LYS A 111 19.35 8.71 2.50
CA LYS A 111 18.74 8.61 1.16
C LYS A 111 17.39 7.89 1.17
N MET A 112 17.06 7.22 2.27
CA MET A 112 15.84 6.43 2.41
C MET A 112 15.28 6.57 3.82
N THR A 113 14.00 6.92 3.91
CA THR A 113 13.23 6.87 5.15
C THR A 113 12.82 5.42 5.46
N PRO A 114 13.08 4.92 6.68
CA PRO A 114 12.63 3.60 7.09
C PRO A 114 11.10 3.56 7.27
N ASP A 115 10.50 2.40 6.95
CA ASP A 115 9.10 2.09 7.27
C ASP A 115 8.93 1.91 8.79
N ASN A 116 7.74 2.17 9.36
CA ASN A 116 7.49 2.09 10.80
C ASN A 116 7.86 0.72 11.39
N LYS A 117 7.67 -0.36 10.60
CA LYS A 117 8.10 -1.71 10.98
C LYS A 117 9.62 -1.85 11.06
N LEU A 118 10.35 -1.22 10.15
CA LEU A 118 11.82 -1.24 10.12
C LEU A 118 12.39 -0.38 11.24
N THR A 119 11.82 0.79 11.49
CA THR A 119 12.20 1.67 12.59
C THR A 119 12.05 0.95 13.94
N LYS A 120 10.89 0.32 14.21
CA LYS A 120 10.69 -0.48 15.44
C LYS A 120 11.67 -1.65 15.60
N LYS A 121 12.14 -2.24 14.50
CA LYS A 121 13.19 -3.26 14.53
C LYS A 121 14.56 -2.67 14.85
N LEU A 122 14.87 -1.50 14.28
CA LEU A 122 16.12 -0.79 14.55
C LEU A 122 16.18 -0.34 16.01
N GLU A 123 15.08 0.20 16.56
CA GLU A 123 14.98 0.56 17.98
C GLU A 123 15.28 -0.63 18.89
N LYS A 124 14.67 -1.79 18.63
CA LYS A 124 14.91 -3.02 19.40
C LYS A 124 16.31 -3.58 19.22
N ALA A 125 16.88 -3.51 18.03
CA ALA A 125 18.21 -4.05 17.76
C ALA A 125 19.31 -3.16 18.36
N LEU A 126 19.13 -1.84 18.28
CA LEU A 126 20.12 -0.84 18.66
C LEU A 126 19.87 -0.25 20.06
N ASN A 127 18.72 -0.52 20.68
CA ASN A 127 18.27 0.07 21.96
C ASN A 127 18.31 1.61 21.93
N ILE A 128 17.83 2.19 20.83
CA ILE A 128 17.69 3.65 20.65
C ILE A 128 16.23 3.99 20.41
N THR A 129 15.85 5.23 20.70
CA THR A 129 14.53 5.81 20.38
C THR A 129 14.65 6.57 19.07
N LEU A 130 13.95 6.11 18.03
CA LEU A 130 13.93 6.70 16.68
C LEU A 130 12.59 7.37 16.38
N PHE A 131 11.51 6.88 17.00
CA PHE A 131 10.23 7.57 17.05
C PHE A 131 10.14 8.41 18.31
N GLU A 132 9.63 9.63 18.15
CA GLU A 132 9.10 10.40 19.26
C GLU A 132 7.62 10.02 19.39
N ASP A 133 7.30 9.23 20.41
CA ASP A 133 5.90 9.00 20.73
C ASP A 133 5.32 10.33 21.19
N VAL A 134 4.43 10.92 20.39
CA VAL A 134 3.54 12.00 20.84
C VAL A 134 2.47 11.39 21.75
N ASN A 135 2.89 10.66 22.78
CA ASN A 135 2.01 10.26 23.86
C ASN A 135 1.77 11.52 24.69
N ASP A 136 0.60 12.12 24.46
CA ASP A 136 -0.09 13.11 25.27
C ASP A 136 0.83 13.86 26.23
N VAL A 137 1.24 15.07 25.83
CA VAL A 137 1.47 16.13 26.82
C VAL A 137 0.24 16.10 27.71
N ASP A 138 0.41 15.69 28.97
CA ASP A 138 -0.67 15.37 29.89
C ASP A 138 -1.46 16.67 30.18
N LEU A 139 -2.38 17.03 29.29
CA LEU A 139 -3.23 18.22 29.38
C LEU A 139 -4.08 18.16 30.66
N ASN A 140 -4.23 16.99 31.27
CA ASN A 140 -4.85 16.82 32.58
C ASN A 140 -4.09 17.54 33.70
N GLN A 141 -2.77 17.76 33.57
CA GLN A 141 -1.99 18.50 34.55
C GLN A 141 -2.26 20.02 34.49
N PHE A 142 -2.59 20.54 33.30
CA PHE A 142 -3.06 21.92 33.12
C PHE A 142 -4.54 22.09 33.52
N MET A 143 -5.38 21.08 33.34
CA MET A 143 -6.79 21.11 33.77
C MET A 143 -6.94 21.01 35.29
N ASN A 144 -6.08 20.24 35.97
CA ASN A 144 -6.12 20.06 37.42
C ASN A 144 -5.50 21.23 38.21
N SER A 145 -4.86 22.20 37.54
CA SER A 145 -4.42 23.45 38.17
C SER A 145 -5.46 24.59 38.08
N SER A 146 -6.63 24.32 37.49
CA SER A 146 -7.78 25.24 37.41
C SER A 146 -8.70 25.19 38.65
N SER A 147 -8.46 24.30 39.62
CA SER A 147 -9.27 24.23 40.87
C SER A 147 -9.00 25.37 41.87
N GLY A 148 -8.50 26.49 41.39
CA GLY A 148 -8.24 27.71 42.15
C GLY A 148 -8.58 28.90 41.31
N GLU A 149 -9.87 29.09 41.03
CA GLU A 149 -10.44 30.33 40.53
C GLU A 149 -10.04 31.47 41.49
N ARG A 150 -8.89 32.10 41.23
CA ARG A 150 -8.44 33.30 41.94
C ARG A 150 -9.20 34.49 41.37
N THR A 151 -10.51 34.49 41.58
CA THR A 151 -11.35 35.65 41.29
C THR A 151 -11.01 36.77 42.27
N LEU A 152 -11.15 38.01 41.82
CA LEU A 152 -10.96 39.22 42.64
C LEU A 152 -11.86 39.24 43.90
N GLY A 153 -12.90 38.38 43.96
CA GLY A 153 -13.78 38.20 45.10
C GLY A 153 -13.12 37.62 46.35
N ASN A 154 -11.96 36.94 46.22
CA ASN A 154 -11.30 36.29 47.36
C ASN A 154 -10.31 37.18 48.13
N ILE A 155 -10.13 38.46 47.76
CA ILE A 155 -9.08 39.34 48.33
C ILE A 155 -9.63 40.54 49.11
N MET A 156 -10.95 40.76 49.15
CA MET A 156 -11.50 41.99 49.74
C MET A 156 -12.04 41.81 51.17
N LYS A 157 -11.22 42.14 52.17
CA LYS A 157 -11.69 42.37 53.56
C LYS A 157 -12.22 43.80 53.70
N ILE A 158 -13.54 43.97 53.59
CA ILE A 158 -14.19 45.27 53.88
C ILE A 158 -14.27 45.42 55.40
N LYS A 159 -13.55 46.40 55.95
CA LYS A 159 -13.65 46.81 57.35
C LYS A 159 -14.71 47.92 57.44
N ARG A 160 -15.87 47.64 58.05
CA ARG A 160 -16.89 48.66 58.32
C ARG A 160 -16.47 49.52 59.52
N LYS A 161 -16.69 50.83 59.41
CA LYS A 161 -16.65 51.81 60.49
C LYS A 161 -18.06 52.37 60.68
#